data_AF-A0A0C3D8V1-F1
#
_entry.id   AF-A0A0C3D8V1-F1
#
_cell.length_a   1.000
_cell.length_b   1.000
_cell.length_c   1.000
_cell.angle_alpha   90.00
_cell.angle_beta   90.00
_cell.angle_gamma   90.00
#
_symmetry.space_group_name_H-M   'P 1'
#
loop_
_entity.id
_entity.type
_entity.pdbx_description
1 polymer ?
#
loop_
_entity_poly.entity_id
_entity_poly.type
_entity_poly.pdbx_seq_one_letter_code
_entity_poly.pdbx_strand_id
1 'polypeptide(L)' 'PRKLRTLSEMGQGVGHPELPDLVATFLFQQRNPGVDIPDVSQCPNVVDPGYSFSSAVATFYAPSDLSGVNGMECI' A
#
# COMPACT_ATOMS: atom_id res chain seq x y z
N PRO A 1 -0.17 1.48 -14.72
CA PRO A 1 0.76 0.35 -14.97
C PRO A 1 0.77 -0.60 -13.76
N ARG A 2 0.74 -1.92 -13.98
CA ARG A 2 0.81 -2.92 -12.89
C ARG A 2 2.23 -2.94 -12.34
N LYS A 3 2.42 -2.63 -11.05
CA LYS A 3 3.73 -2.78 -10.38
C LYS A 3 3.68 -4.01 -9.47
N LEU A 4 4.59 -4.96 -9.71
CA LEU A 4 4.85 -6.07 -8.81
C LEU A 4 5.79 -5.56 -7.73
N ARG A 5 5.38 -5.64 -6.47
CA ARG A 5 6.14 -5.17 -5.30
C ARG A 5 5.85 -6.08 -4.12
N THR A 6 6.79 -6.20 -3.19
CA THR A 6 6.51 -6.81 -1.89
C THR A 6 5.54 -5.92 -1.10
N LEU A 7 4.80 -6.51 -0.15
CA LEU A 7 3.92 -5.73 0.73
C LEU A 7 4.69 -4.65 1.50
N SER A 8 5.95 -4.91 1.88
CA SER A 8 6.81 -3.94 2.53
C SER A 8 7.11 -2.75 1.61
N GLU A 9 7.47 -2.99 0.35
CA GLU A 9 7.70 -1.91 -0.63
C GLU A 9 6.43 -1.14 -0.98
N MET A 10 5.28 -1.82 -0.99
CA MET A 10 3.98 -1.16 -1.15
C MET A 10 3.65 -0.28 0.05
N GLY A 11 3.88 -0.76 1.27
CA GLY A 11 3.68 -0.02 2.50
C GLY A 11 4.54 1.24 2.53
N GLN A 12 5.82 1.14 2.19
CA GLN A 12 6.71 2.29 2.06
C GLN A 12 6.21 3.29 0.99
N GLY A 13 5.75 2.80 -0.16
CA GLY A 13 5.27 3.67 -1.25
C GLY A 13 3.94 4.39 -0.96
N VAL A 14 3.11 3.88 -0.05
CA VAL A 14 1.84 4.49 0.36
C VAL A 14 1.98 5.25 1.70
N GLY A 15 3.12 5.12 2.38
CA GLY A 15 3.37 5.76 3.69
C GLY A 15 2.80 4.98 4.87
N HIS A 16 2.51 3.69 4.71
CA HIS A 16 2.00 2.79 5.75
C HIS A 16 2.93 1.57 5.87
N PRO A 17 4.06 1.68 6.60
CA PRO A 17 5.02 0.60 6.74
C PRO A 17 4.44 -0.65 7.44
N GLU A 18 3.38 -0.50 8.24
CA GLU A 18 2.65 -1.58 8.92
C GLU A 18 1.73 -2.40 7.99
N LEU A 19 1.69 -2.08 6.68
CA LEU A 19 0.86 -2.79 5.70
C LEU A 19 1.03 -4.32 5.72
N PRO A 20 2.25 -4.90 5.82
CA PRO A 20 2.42 -6.35 5.87
C PRO A 20 1.72 -6.98 7.09
N ASP A 21 1.80 -6.34 8.25
CA ASP A 21 1.21 -6.81 9.50
C ASP A 21 -0.33 -6.79 9.43
N LEU A 22 -0.88 -5.71 8.89
CA LEU A 22 -2.33 -5.58 8.67
C LEU A 22 -2.86 -6.66 7.71
N VAL A 23 -2.13 -6.93 6.63
CA VAL A 23 -2.49 -7.99 5.68
C VAL A 23 -2.40 -9.37 6.33
N ALA A 24 -1.37 -9.63 7.14
CA ALA A 24 -1.21 -10.88 7.86
C ALA A 24 -2.38 -11.12 8.84
N THR A 25 -2.75 -10.11 9.62
CA THR A 25 -3.91 -10.17 10.53
C THR A 25 -5.21 -10.37 9.77
N PHE A 26 -5.42 -9.66 8.65
CA PHE A 26 -6.60 -9.82 7.82
C PHE A 26 -6.73 -11.26 7.26
N LEU A 27 -5.65 -11.81 6.72
CA LEU A 27 -5.63 -13.19 6.19
C LEU A 27 -5.89 -14.21 7.30
N PHE A 28 -5.34 -13.98 8.50
CA PHE A 28 -5.59 -14.82 9.65
C PHE A 28 -7.07 -14.81 10.04
N GLN A 29 -7.69 -13.63 10.10
CA GLN A 29 -9.13 -13.47 10.40
C GLN A 29 -10.01 -14.15 9.34
N GLN A 30 -9.65 -14.04 8.05
CA GLN A 30 -10.39 -14.73 6.99
C GLN A 30 -10.32 -16.25 7.12
N ARG A 31 -9.19 -16.79 7.57
CA ARG A 31 -8.98 -18.24 7.71
C ARG A 31 -9.60 -18.82 8.98
N ASN A 32 -9.76 -18.01 10.02
CA ASN A 32 -10.27 -18.41 11.33
C ASN A 32 -11.47 -17.52 11.73
N PRO A 33 -12.64 -17.71 11.11
CA PRO A 33 -13.82 -16.92 11.45
C PRO A 33 -14.25 -17.17 12.91
N GLY A 34 -14.35 -16.10 13.70
CA GLY A 34 -14.79 -16.15 15.10
C GLY A 34 -13.68 -16.24 16.15
N VAL A 35 -12.41 -16.24 15.74
CA VAL A 35 -11.27 -16.07 16.65
C VAL A 35 -10.99 -14.57 16.80
N ASP A 36 -10.72 -14.14 18.04
CA ASP A 36 -10.34 -12.75 18.34
C ASP A 36 -9.02 -12.38 17.63
N ILE A 37 -8.74 -11.08 17.51
CA ILE A 37 -7.62 -10.58 16.71
C ILE A 37 -6.31 -11.10 17.36
N PRO A 38 -5.54 -11.98 16.70
CA PRO A 38 -4.29 -12.47 17.28
C PRO A 38 -3.27 -11.33 17.37
N ASP A 39 -2.30 -11.49 18.26
CA ASP A 39 -1.14 -10.61 18.26
C ASP A 39 -0.36 -10.80 16.94
N VAL A 40 0.10 -9.70 16.34
CA VAL A 40 0.81 -9.72 15.04
C VAL A 40 2.01 -10.66 15.06
N SER A 41 2.67 -10.84 16.22
CA SER A 41 3.79 -11.79 16.38
C SER A 41 3.39 -13.26 16.20
N GLN A 42 2.10 -13.59 16.27
CA GLN A 42 1.55 -14.92 16.06
C GLN A 42 1.10 -15.15 14.62
N CYS A 43 1.00 -14.09 13.81
CA CYS A 43 0.64 -14.18 12.42
C CYS A 43 1.87 -14.61 11.58
N PRO A 44 1.70 -15.48 10.58
CA PRO A 44 2.77 -15.80 9.65
C PRO A 44 3.15 -14.54 8.85
N ASN A 45 4.45 -14.27 8.74
CA ASN A 45 4.96 -13.15 7.94
C ASN A 45 4.57 -13.33 6.47
N VAL A 46 3.75 -12.41 5.96
CA VAL A 46 3.35 -12.39 4.56
C VAL A 46 4.44 -11.69 3.76
N VAL A 47 5.35 -12.47 3.17
CA VAL A 47 6.43 -11.99 2.29
C VAL A 47 6.02 -12.07 0.81
N ASP A 48 4.81 -12.52 0.53
CA ASP A 48 4.34 -12.77 -0.83
C ASP A 48 4.27 -11.48 -1.67
N PRO A 49 4.59 -11.57 -2.97
CA PRO A 49 4.54 -10.42 -3.85
C PRO A 49 3.10 -10.03 -4.17
N GLY A 50 2.81 -8.74 -4.04
CA GLY A 50 1.53 -8.12 -4.34
C GLY A 50 1.55 -7.35 -5.67
N TYR A 51 0.37 -7.19 -6.26
CA TYR A 51 0.18 -6.28 -7.40
C TYR A 51 -0.51 -5.01 -6.94
N SER A 52 0.16 -3.87 -7.08
CA SER A 52 -0.48 -2.57 -6.89
C SER A 52 -1.05 -2.04 -8.22
N PHE A 53 -2.31 -1.63 -8.21
CA PHE A 53 -2.97 -0.94 -9.32
C PHE A 53 -3.31 0.48 -8.90
N SER A 54 -2.77 1.47 -9.61
CA SER A 54 -3.16 2.87 -9.40
C SER A 54 -4.56 3.07 -9.96
N SER A 55 -5.56 3.23 -9.09
CA SER A 55 -6.97 3.37 -9.47
C SER A 55 -7.32 4.80 -9.91
N ALA A 56 -6.71 5.81 -9.29
CA ALA A 56 -6.86 7.21 -9.67
C ALA A 56 -5.57 7.98 -9.37
N VAL A 57 -5.14 8.81 -10.30
CA VAL A 57 -4.06 9.79 -10.10
C VAL A 57 -4.72 11.16 -10.21
N ALA A 58 -4.78 11.90 -9.10
CA ALA A 58 -5.32 13.24 -9.09
C ALA A 58 -4.21 14.24 -9.41
N THR A 59 -4.27 14.87 -10.59
CA THR A 59 -3.40 15.99 -10.92
C THR A 59 -4.10 17.28 -10.52
N PHE A 60 -3.63 17.93 -9.45
CA PHE A 60 -4.16 19.23 -9.05
C PHE A 60 -3.47 20.34 -9.85
N TYR A 61 -4.23 21.08 -10.65
CA TYR A 61 -3.74 22.24 -11.38
C TYR A 61 -4.06 23.49 -10.56
N ALA A 62 -3.05 24.11 -9.95
CA ALA A 62 -3.21 25.41 -9.30
C ALA A 62 -3.26 26.50 -10.39
N PRO A 63 -4.35 27.29 -10.51
CA PRO A 63 -4.54 28.22 -11.62
C PRO A 63 -3.80 29.56 -11.44
N SER A 64 -2.65 29.57 -10.76
CA SER A 64 -1.96 30.83 -10.38
C SER A 64 -0.43 30.79 -10.48
N ASP A 65 0.18 29.66 -10.85
CA ASP A 65 1.63 29.59 -11.08
C ASP A 65 1.86 29.48 -12.59
N LEU A 66 2.54 30.48 -13.16
CA LEU A 66 2.95 30.48 -14.57
C LEU A 66 3.61 29.14 -14.87
N SER A 67 2.97 28.34 -15.73
CA SER A 67 3.41 27.04 -16.21
C SER A 67 4.92 26.99 -16.45
N GLY A 68 5.66 26.58 -15.42
CA GLY A 68 7.04 26.14 -15.56
C GLY A 68 7.00 24.82 -16.30
N VAL A 69 7.75 24.75 -17.41
CA VAL A 69 7.75 23.72 -18.46
C VAL A 69 8.00 22.26 -18.00
N ASN A 70 8.04 21.98 -16.70
CA ASN A 70 8.30 20.67 -16.11
C ASN A 70 7.36 20.41 -14.91
N GLY A 71 6.05 20.38 -15.14
CA GLY A 71 5.06 20.05 -14.10
C GLY A 71 5.52 18.87 -13.21
N MET A 72 5.19 18.92 -11.92
CA MET A 72 5.81 18.07 -10.89
C MET A 72 5.77 16.57 -11.24
N GLU A 73 6.93 16.03 -11.56
CA GLU A 73 7.20 14.61 -11.64
C GLU A 73 7.34 14.08 -10.20
N CYS A 74 6.38 13.27 -9.74
CA CYS A 74 6.54 12.55 -8.49
C CYS A 74 7.57 11.42 -8.68
N ILE A 75 8.79 11.66 -8.22
CA ILE A 75 9.81 10.63 -7.90
C ILE A 75 9.37 9.76 -6.73
#